data_AF-A0A834Y4M3-F1
#
_entry.id   AF-A0A834Y4M3-F1
#
_cell.length_a   1.000
_cell.length_b   1.000
_cell.length_c   1.000
_cell.angle_alpha   90.00
_cell.angle_beta   90.00
_cell.angle_gamma   90.00
#
_symmetry.space_group_name_H-M   'P 1'
#
loop_
_entity.id
_entity.type
_entity.pdbx_description
1 polymer ?
#
loop_
_entity_poly.entity_id
_entity_poly.type
_entity_poly.pdbx_seq_one_letter_code
_entity_poly.pdbx_strand_id
1 'polypeptide(L)'
;MFGNKKNNLSARPSLPTVEQISDDIRHSSASDVAFNILAKENTLKADLHFPTNVNDAENIYGKAKMYLDSTKRLKLLAENLKNEKDNLQLSYEEIVKLAQDIREQAKAVLIE
;
A
#
# COMPACT_ATOMS: atom_id res chain seq x y z
N MET A 1 29.94 32.96 11.10
CA MET A 1 30.71 32.02 10.26
C MET A 1 30.16 30.62 10.51
N PHE A 2 29.31 30.09 9.62
CA PHE A 2 28.78 28.74 9.76
C PHE A 2 29.78 27.75 9.16
N GLY A 3 30.39 26.93 10.01
CA GLY A 3 31.39 25.95 9.61
C GLY A 3 30.81 24.90 8.67
N ASN A 4 31.56 24.60 7.61
CA ASN A 4 31.26 23.55 6.64
C ASN A 4 31.20 22.19 7.36
N LYS A 5 30.00 21.67 7.62
CA LYS A 5 29.82 20.28 8.07
C LYS A 5 30.24 19.38 6.89
N LYS A 6 31.44 18.81 6.96
CA LYS A 6 31.86 17.75 6.04
C LYS A 6 30.87 16.60 6.21
N ASN A 7 30.21 16.19 5.12
CA ASN A 7 29.26 15.08 5.12
C ASN A 7 29.98 13.81 5.61
N ASN A 8 29.77 13.43 6.87
CA ASN A 8 30.24 12.18 7.49
C ASN A 8 29.41 10.96 7.05
N LEU A 9 28.83 11.00 5.84
CA LEU A 9 28.10 9.86 5.30
C LEU A 9 29.12 8.92 4.66
N SER A 10 28.98 7.62 4.95
CA SER A 10 29.74 6.60 4.25
C SER A 10 29.49 6.69 2.75
N ALA A 11 30.49 6.30 1.96
CA ALA A 11 30.33 6.24 0.51
C ALA A 11 29.14 5.34 0.17
N ARG A 12 28.34 5.76 -0.81
CA ARG A 12 27.22 4.96 -1.31
C ARG A 12 27.77 3.62 -1.80
N PRO A 13 27.14 2.48 -1.45
CA PRO A 13 27.52 1.19 -2.00
C PRO A 13 27.50 1.21 -3.53
N SER A 14 28.43 0.48 -4.14
CA SER A 14 28.42 0.26 -5.59
C SER A 14 27.19 -0.57 -5.99
N LEU A 15 26.77 -0.40 -7.24
CA LEU A 15 25.74 -1.27 -7.81
C LEU A 15 26.24 -2.73 -7.83
N PRO A 16 25.34 -3.71 -7.68
CA PRO A 16 25.71 -5.11 -7.77
C PRO A 16 26.22 -5.45 -9.17
N THR A 17 27.15 -6.40 -9.22
CA THR A 17 27.69 -6.96 -10.46
C THR A 17 26.75 -8.00 -11.05
N VAL A 18 26.91 -8.31 -12.34
CA VAL A 18 26.06 -9.28 -13.04
C VAL A 18 26.19 -10.67 -12.40
N GLU A 19 27.39 -11.04 -11.96
CA GLU A 19 27.67 -12.29 -11.27
C GLU A 19 26.88 -12.39 -9.97
N GLN A 20 26.92 -11.34 -9.14
CA GLN A 20 26.18 -11.28 -7.87
C GLN A 20 24.68 -11.41 -8.08
N ILE A 21 24.12 -10.70 -9.07
CA ILE A 21 22.69 -10.82 -9.41
C ILE A 21 22.36 -12.25 -9.83
N SER A 22 23.22 -12.89 -10.63
CA SER A 22 22.98 -14.24 -11.10
C SER A 22 23.07 -15.29 -9.99
N ASP A 23 23.96 -15.10 -9.02
CA ASP A 23 24.09 -15.96 -7.86
C ASP A 23 22.86 -15.82 -6.95
N ASP A 24 22.37 -14.60 -6.72
CA ASP A 24 21.16 -14.37 -5.95
C ASP A 24 19.94 -15.06 -6.58
N ILE A 25 19.81 -15.01 -7.92
CA ILE A 25 18.73 -15.69 -8.65
C ILE A 25 18.83 -17.22 -8.49
N ARG A 26 20.04 -17.80 -8.54
CA ARG A 26 20.25 -19.25 -8.41
C ARG A 26 19.95 -19.78 -7.02
N HIS A 27 20.17 -18.97 -5.99
CA HIS A 27 19.96 -19.36 -4.59
C HIS A 27 18.61 -18.92 -4.03
N SER A 28 17.80 -18.19 -4.81
CA SER A 28 16.48 -17.78 -4.38
C SER A 28 15.48 -18.95 -4.39
N SER A 29 14.64 -18.99 -3.36
CA SER A 29 13.60 -20.00 -3.22
C SER A 29 12.44 -19.77 -4.20
N ALA A 30 11.77 -20.85 -4.63
CA ALA A 30 10.56 -20.73 -5.45
C ALA A 30 9.40 -20.00 -4.74
N SER A 31 9.46 -19.86 -3.41
CA SER A 31 8.52 -19.12 -2.57
C SER A 31 8.92 -17.66 -2.33
N ASP A 32 9.98 -17.17 -2.98
CA ASP A 32 10.42 -15.79 -2.82
C ASP A 32 9.33 -14.81 -3.29
N VAL A 33 9.13 -13.76 -2.51
CA VAL A 33 8.15 -12.72 -2.77
C VAL A 33 8.40 -12.05 -4.12
N ALA A 34 9.67 -11.90 -4.52
CA ALA A 34 10.04 -11.32 -5.81
C ALA A 34 9.47 -12.10 -7.01
N PHE A 35 9.44 -13.43 -6.92
CA PHE A 35 8.91 -14.31 -7.98
C PHE A 35 7.41 -14.58 -7.84
N ASN A 36 6.87 -14.53 -6.63
CA ASN A 36 5.44 -14.68 -6.38
C ASN A 36 4.60 -13.53 -6.93
N ILE A 37 5.15 -12.32 -7.05
CA ILE A 37 4.45 -11.19 -7.67
C ILE A 37 4.19 -11.47 -9.16
N LEU A 38 5.17 -12.00 -9.87
CA LEU A 38 5.05 -12.38 -11.28
C LEU A 38 4.13 -13.60 -11.47
N ALA A 39 4.18 -14.58 -10.56
CA ALA A 39 3.26 -15.71 -10.57
C ALA A 39 1.81 -15.27 -10.36
N LYS A 40 1.56 -14.36 -9.41
CA LYS A 40 0.24 -13.75 -9.20
C LYS A 40 -0.24 -12.99 -10.43
N GLU A 41 0.62 -12.21 -11.06
CA GLU A 41 0.27 -11.46 -12.26
C GLU A 41 -0.07 -12.38 -13.44
N ASN A 42 0.65 -13.49 -13.61
CA ASN A 42 0.32 -14.51 -14.61
C ASN A 42 -0.95 -15.31 -14.29
N THR A 43 -1.27 -15.54 -13.01
CA THR A 43 -2.58 -16.11 -12.62
C THR A 43 -3.73 -15.11 -12.76
N LEU A 44 -3.47 -13.80 -12.65
CA LEU A 44 -4.44 -12.74 -12.93
C LEU A 44 -4.62 -12.49 -14.45
N LYS A 45 -3.65 -12.92 -15.26
CA LYS A 45 -3.77 -13.06 -16.72
C LYS A 45 -4.50 -14.35 -17.14
N ALA A 46 -5.16 -15.06 -16.22
CA ALA A 46 -6.19 -16.03 -16.58
C ALA A 46 -7.38 -15.27 -17.18
N ASP A 47 -7.35 -15.11 -18.51
CA ASP A 47 -8.48 -14.75 -19.38
C ASP A 47 -9.34 -13.56 -18.93
N LEU A 48 -8.76 -12.37 -19.02
CA LEU A 48 -9.55 -11.14 -19.24
C LEU A 48 -10.18 -11.10 -20.65
N HIS A 49 -9.79 -12.03 -21.53
CA HIS A 49 -10.48 -12.28 -22.78
C HIS A 49 -11.75 -13.06 -22.46
N PHE A 50 -12.93 -12.51 -22.74
CA PHE A 50 -14.17 -13.28 -22.71
C PHE A 50 -14.25 -14.17 -23.96
N PRO A 51 -14.02 -15.49 -23.83
CA PRO A 51 -14.86 -16.43 -24.54
C PRO A 51 -15.47 -17.31 -23.47
N THR A 52 -16.58 -16.84 -22.90
CA THR A 52 -17.45 -17.72 -22.14
C THR A 52 -17.93 -18.78 -23.12
N ASN A 53 -17.42 -20.01 -23.02
CA ASN A 53 -18.05 -21.11 -23.72
C ASN A 53 -19.50 -21.17 -23.20
N VAL A 54 -20.44 -20.73 -24.02
CA VAL A 54 -21.86 -20.56 -23.64
C VAL A 54 -22.47 -21.90 -23.22
N ASN A 55 -21.81 -23.01 -23.56
CA ASN A 55 -22.23 -24.36 -23.22
C ASN A 55 -21.73 -24.85 -21.84
N ASP A 56 -20.92 -24.06 -21.12
CA ASP A 56 -20.43 -24.40 -19.77
C ASP A 56 -21.12 -23.53 -18.70
N ALA A 57 -22.38 -23.87 -18.43
CA ALA A 57 -23.25 -23.12 -17.51
C ALA A 57 -22.74 -23.10 -16.06
N GLU A 58 -22.10 -24.19 -15.61
CA GLU A 58 -21.55 -24.28 -14.25
C GLU A 58 -20.38 -23.32 -14.05
N ASN A 59 -19.51 -23.20 -15.05
CA ASN A 59 -18.40 -22.25 -15.04
C ASN A 59 -18.89 -20.79 -15.06
N ILE A 60 -19.90 -20.50 -15.89
CA ILE A 60 -20.56 -19.19 -15.91
C ILE A 60 -21.11 -18.84 -14.52
N TYR A 61 -21.86 -19.75 -13.92
CA TYR A 61 -22.45 -19.56 -12.60
C TYR A 61 -21.38 -19.35 -11.53
N GLY A 62 -20.33 -20.17 -11.51
CA GLY A 62 -19.21 -20.04 -10.58
C GLY A 62 -18.53 -18.68 -10.67
N LYS A 63 -18.22 -18.21 -11.89
CA LYS A 63 -17.63 -16.89 -12.13
C LYS A 63 -18.56 -15.75 -11.73
N ALA A 64 -19.85 -15.83 -12.06
CA ALA A 64 -20.85 -14.83 -11.67
C ALA A 64 -20.98 -14.72 -10.14
N LYS A 65 -20.99 -15.87 -9.44
CA LYS A 65 -21.01 -15.93 -7.98
C LYS A 65 -19.76 -15.31 -7.37
N MET A 66 -18.58 -15.65 -7.87
CA MET A 66 -17.31 -15.05 -7.43
C MET A 66 -17.29 -13.54 -7.62
N TYR A 67 -17.77 -13.04 -8.75
CA TYR A 67 -17.88 -11.61 -9.03
C TYR A 67 -18.82 -10.91 -8.04
N LEU A 68 -19.99 -11.50 -7.78
CA LEU A 68 -20.96 -10.97 -6.83
C LEU A 68 -20.39 -10.90 -5.41
N ASP A 69 -19.72 -11.96 -4.97
CA ASP A 69 -19.09 -12.02 -3.65
C ASP A 69 -17.94 -11.00 -3.52
N SER A 70 -17.14 -10.85 -4.57
CA SER A 70 -16.08 -9.83 -4.62
C SER A 70 -16.66 -8.42 -4.56
N THR A 71 -17.76 -8.17 -5.27
CA THR A 71 -18.47 -6.89 -5.25
C THR A 71 -19.00 -6.55 -3.86
N LYS A 72 -19.57 -7.54 -3.14
CA LYS A 72 -20.03 -7.35 -1.76
C LYS A 72 -18.87 -6.98 -0.82
N ARG A 73 -17.74 -7.68 -0.94
CA ARG A 73 -16.53 -7.37 -0.14
C ARG A 73 -16.00 -5.97 -0.42
N LEU A 74 -15.96 -5.56 -1.69
CA LEU A 74 -15.53 -4.21 -2.08
C LEU A 74 -16.44 -3.13 -1.50
N LYS A 75 -17.76 -3.35 -1.47
CA LYS A 75 -18.70 -2.40 -0.83
C LYS A 75 -18.42 -2.22 0.65
N LEU A 76 -18.25 -3.34 1.38
CA LEU A 76 -17.94 -3.29 2.81
C LEU A 76 -16.59 -2.59 3.07
N LEU A 77 -15.58 -2.85 2.24
CA LEU A 77 -14.28 -2.20 2.35
C LEU A 77 -14.37 -0.69 2.05
N ALA A 78 -15.19 -0.29 1.08
CA ALA A 78 -15.44 1.12 0.78
C ALA A 78 -16.16 1.84 1.94
N GLU A 79 -17.12 1.20 2.59
CA GLU A 79 -17.79 1.72 3.78
C GLU A 79 -16.81 1.88 4.95
N ASN A 80 -15.96 0.87 5.19
CA ASN A 80 -14.93 0.95 6.23
C ASN A 80 -13.94 2.09 5.98
N LEU A 81 -13.44 2.23 4.74
CA LEU A 81 -12.55 3.33 4.36
C LEU A 81 -13.19 4.70 4.57
N LYS A 82 -14.49 4.82 4.26
CA LYS A 82 -15.23 6.06 4.52
C LYS A 82 -15.28 6.37 6.02
N ASN A 83 -15.60 5.38 6.84
CA ASN A 83 -15.65 5.55 8.30
C ASN A 83 -14.28 5.93 8.88
N GLU A 84 -13.19 5.28 8.43
CA GLU A 84 -11.83 5.62 8.85
C GLU A 84 -11.43 7.03 8.44
N LYS A 85 -11.78 7.46 7.23
CA LYS A 85 -11.56 8.83 6.76
C LYS A 85 -12.29 9.85 7.64
N ASP A 86 -13.57 9.60 7.91
CA ASP A 86 -14.40 10.52 8.69
C ASP A 86 -13.87 10.63 10.14
N ASN A 87 -13.46 9.51 10.74
CA ASN A 87 -12.81 9.49 12.06
C ASN A 87 -11.48 10.24 12.08
N LEU A 88 -10.66 10.07 11.04
CA LEU A 88 -9.38 10.78 10.92
C LEU A 88 -9.58 12.29 10.80
N GLN A 89 -10.59 12.71 10.03
CA GLN A 89 -10.94 14.13 9.89
C GLN A 89 -11.37 14.74 11.22
N LEU A 90 -12.21 14.04 11.99
CA LEU A 90 -12.63 14.48 13.33
C LEU A 90 -11.43 14.60 14.27
N SER A 91 -10.56 13.59 14.31
CA SER A 91 -9.36 13.63 15.14
C SER A 91 -8.42 14.78 14.77
N TYR A 92 -8.27 15.07 13.47
CA TYR A 92 -7.50 16.21 13.01
C TYR A 92 -8.07 17.54 13.50
N GLU A 93 -9.39 17.74 13.40
CA GLU A 93 -10.06 18.95 13.88
C GLU A 93 -9.89 19.14 15.40
N GLU A 94 -9.99 18.07 16.17
CA GLU A 94 -9.75 18.08 17.62
C GLU A 94 -8.31 18.47 17.96
N ILE A 95 -7.32 17.92 17.25
CA ILE A 95 -5.90 18.26 17.44
C ILE A 95 -5.65 19.74 17.12
N VAL A 96 -6.22 20.25 16.02
CA VAL A 96 -6.07 21.66 15.64
C VAL A 96 -6.65 22.57 16.71
N LYS A 97 -7.84 22.23 17.23
CA LYS A 97 -8.48 22.99 18.30
C LYS A 97 -7.63 22.98 19.58
N LEU A 98 -7.17 21.81 20.00
CA LEU A 98 -6.31 21.68 21.18
C LEU A 98 -5.01 22.48 21.04
N ALA A 99 -4.37 22.43 19.87
CA ALA A 99 -3.15 23.19 19.60
C ALA A 99 -3.39 24.70 19.64
N GLN A 100 -4.56 25.16 19.21
CA GLN A 100 -4.95 26.57 19.30
C GLN A 100 -5.20 26.99 20.77
N ASP A 101 -5.91 26.17 21.54
CA ASP A 101 -6.16 26.43 22.97
C ASP A 101 -4.84 26.51 23.76
N ILE A 102 -3.89 25.60 23.51
CA ILE A 102 -2.54 25.64 24.12
C ILE A 102 -1.81 26.92 23.74
N ARG A 103 -1.90 27.35 22.49
CA ARG A 103 -1.25 28.58 22.01
C ARG A 103 -1.82 29.82 22.69
N GLU A 104 -3.14 29.85 22.91
CA GLU A 104 -3.81 30.96 23.59
C GLU A 104 -3.45 31.00 25.08
N GLN A 105 -3.44 29.85 25.76
CA GLN A 105 -2.99 29.73 27.15
C GLN A 105 -1.54 30.19 27.31
N ALA A 106 -0.64 29.75 26.42
CA ALA A 106 0.77 30.15 26.47
C ALA A 106 0.96 31.67 26.28
N LYS A 107 0.17 32.29 25.40
CA LYS A 107 0.19 33.76 25.22
C LYS A 107 -0.33 34.50 26.45
N ALA A 108 -1.38 34.00 27.09
CA ALA A 108 -1.92 34.62 28.31
C ALA A 108 -0.88 34.65 29.43
N VAL A 109 -0.15 33.55 29.63
CA VAL A 109 0.93 33.44 30.63
C VAL A 109 2.13 34.35 30.33
N LEU A 110 2.38 34.70 29.06
CA LEU A 110 3.48 35.59 28.66
C LEU A 110 3.18 37.09 28.85
N ILE A 111 1.93 37.47 29.11
CA ILE A 111 1.49 38.86 29.27
C ILE A 111 1.35 39.24 30.75
N GLU A 112 1.30 38.26 31.66
CA GLU A 112 1.45 38.43 33.13
C GLU A 112 2.93 38.45 33.55
#